data_AF-A0A5B7JQE5-F1
#
_entry.id   AF-A0A5B7JQE5-F1
#
_cell.length_a   1.000
_cell.length_b   1.000
_cell.length_c   1.000
_cell.angle_alpha   90.00
_cell.angle_beta   90.00
_cell.angle_gamma   90.00
#
_symmetry.space_group_name_H-M   'P 1'
#
loop_
_entity.id
_entity.type
_entity.pdbx_description
1 polymer ?
#
loop_
_entity_poly.entity_id
_entity_poly.type
_entity_poly.pdbx_seq_one_letter_code
_entity_poly.pdbx_strand_id
1 'polypeptide(L)'
;MGAYLCIARNSVPPQVSKRVLLHVHFHPIIHVPNQLIGSPYGKDVTLECKVEASPKPVTFWQNSQGRVVVVVVVVVVIVVVVIVVVVVVVAVVVVVMVEITNKLMIINK
;
A
#
# COMPACT_ATOMS: atom_id res chain seq x y z
N MET A 1 18.23 2.23 7.62
CA MET A 1 17.80 3.55 8.17
C MET A 1 17.98 3.52 9.68
N GLY A 2 18.53 4.60 10.24
CA GLY A 2 18.83 4.65 11.68
C GLY A 2 18.54 6.04 12.25
N ALA A 3 18.19 6.09 13.54
CA ALA A 3 18.04 7.33 14.26
C ALA A 3 19.24 7.53 15.18
N TYR A 4 19.89 8.68 15.04
CA TYR A 4 20.99 9.12 15.90
C TYR A 4 20.49 10.20 16.84
N LEU A 5 21.10 10.30 18.02
CA LEU A 5 20.78 11.33 19.00
C LEU A 5 22.02 12.19 19.23
N CYS A 6 21.94 13.45 18.83
CA CYS A 6 22.92 14.46 19.21
C CYS A 6 22.56 14.97 20.60
N ILE A 7 23.49 14.92 21.54
CA ILE A 7 23.26 15.33 22.91
C ILE A 7 24.25 16.45 23.26
N ALA A 8 23.74 17.60 23.70
CA ALA A 8 24.56 18.67 24.24
C ALA A 8 24.45 18.69 25.77
N ARG A 9 25.60 18.54 26.44
CA ARG A 9 25.74 18.55 27.90
C ARG A 9 26.74 19.63 28.30
N ASN A 10 26.39 20.40 29.32
CA ASN A 10 27.29 21.24 30.09
C ASN A 10 27.07 20.92 31.58
N SER A 11 27.74 21.65 32.48
CA SER A 11 27.62 21.46 33.94
C SER A 11 26.32 22.03 34.54
N VAL A 12 25.38 22.51 33.71
CA VAL A 12 24.14 23.18 34.17
C VAL A 12 22.92 22.44 33.61
N PRO A 13 22.08 21.82 34.45
CA PRO A 13 20.85 21.18 34.00
C PRO A 13 19.83 22.20 33.42
N PRO A 14 18.97 21.81 32.44
CA PRO A 14 18.82 20.48 31.86
C PRO A 14 19.65 20.26 30.58
N GLN A 15 20.02 19.01 30.35
CA GLN A 15 20.64 18.58 29.10
C GLN A 15 19.63 18.57 27.95
N VAL A 16 20.07 18.99 26.76
CA VAL A 16 19.26 18.98 25.55
C VAL A 16 19.74 17.92 24.57
N SER A 17 18.82 17.39 23.77
CA SER A 17 19.15 16.44 22.71
C SER A 17 18.29 16.63 21.47
N LYS A 18 18.84 16.30 20.31
CA LYS A 18 18.18 16.37 19.01
C LYS A 18 18.31 15.03 18.29
N ARG A 19 17.18 14.46 17.90
CA ARG A 19 17.13 13.25 17.07
C ARG A 19 17.39 13.63 15.61
N VAL A 20 18.31 12.92 14.98
CA VAL A 20 18.68 13.07 13.57
C VAL A 20 18.44 11.73 12.88
N LEU A 21 17.67 11.73 11.79
CA LEU A 21 17.41 10.53 10.99
C LEU A 21 18.44 10.43 9.87
N LEU A 22 19.15 9.30 9.83
CA LEU A 22 20.07 8.98 8.73
C LEU A 22 19.40 8.01 7.77
N HIS A 23 19.19 8.48 6.56
CA HIS A 23 18.68 7.71 5.43
C HIS A 23 19.86 7.26 4.56
N VAL A 24 19.87 5.99 4.17
CA VAL A 24 20.88 5.41 3.29
C VAL A 24 20.14 4.88 2.07
N HIS A 25 20.43 5.43 0.89
CA HIS A 25 19.81 5.02 -0.35
C HIS A 25 20.69 4.01 -1.09
N PHE A 26 20.04 3.01 -1.69
CA PHE A 26 20.71 1.98 -2.48
C PHE A 26 19.73 1.34 -3.46
N HIS A 27 20.28 0.81 -4.55
CA HIS A 27 19.51 0.16 -5.59
C HIS A 27 18.85 -1.14 -5.08
N PRO A 28 17.70 -1.54 -5.65
CA PRO A 28 17.06 -2.80 -5.26
C PRO A 28 17.95 -4.03 -5.49
N ILE A 29 18.06 -4.86 -4.47
CA ILE A 29 18.72 -6.16 -4.49
C ILE A 29 17.64 -7.23 -4.37
N ILE A 30 17.63 -8.19 -5.29
CA ILE A 30 16.61 -9.25 -5.34
C ILE A 30 17.27 -10.58 -4.98
N HIS A 31 16.78 -11.21 -3.92
CA HIS A 31 17.18 -12.54 -3.49
C HIS A 31 16.04 -13.53 -3.80
N VAL A 32 16.35 -14.52 -4.63
CA VAL A 32 15.40 -15.58 -5.02
C VAL A 32 15.85 -16.88 -4.35
N PRO A 33 15.15 -17.37 -3.31
CA PRO A 33 15.55 -18.59 -2.61
C PRO A 33 15.47 -19.83 -3.50
N ASN A 34 14.41 -19.92 -4.32
CA ASN A 34 14.16 -21.05 -5.22
C ASN A 34 14.04 -20.57 -6.66
N GLN A 35 15.11 -20.74 -7.44
CA GLN A 35 15.14 -20.32 -8.85
C GLN A 35 14.41 -21.28 -9.80
N LEU A 36 14.26 -22.54 -9.39
CA LEU A 36 13.57 -23.58 -10.15
C LEU A 36 12.51 -24.20 -9.26
N ILE A 37 11.26 -24.15 -9.69
CA ILE A 37 10.13 -24.78 -9.00
C ILE A 37 9.34 -25.57 -10.03
N GLY A 38 9.16 -26.86 -9.78
CA GLY A 38 8.29 -27.73 -10.55
C GLY A 38 6.98 -27.97 -9.81
N SER A 39 5.85 -27.90 -10.53
CA SER A 39 4.53 -28.24 -10.00
C SER A 39 3.80 -29.15 -11.00
N PRO A 40 3.14 -30.23 -10.54
CA PRO A 40 2.25 -31.02 -11.39
C PRO A 40 1.09 -30.19 -11.94
N TYR A 41 0.48 -30.69 -13.03
CA TYR A 41 -0.71 -30.05 -13.59
C TYR A 41 -1.85 -29.99 -12.57
N GLY A 42 -2.54 -28.83 -12.53
CA GLY A 42 -3.68 -28.60 -11.63
C GLY A 42 -3.31 -28.37 -10.16
N LYS A 43 -2.02 -28.18 -9.84
CA LYS A 43 -1.56 -27.84 -8.49
C LYS A 43 -1.05 -26.41 -8.41
N ASP A 44 -1.43 -25.73 -7.33
CA ASP A 44 -0.98 -24.38 -7.06
C ASP A 44 0.50 -24.34 -6.70
N VAL A 45 1.15 -23.25 -7.07
CA VAL A 45 2.57 -22.99 -6.79
C VAL A 45 2.73 -21.55 -6.31
N THR A 46 3.60 -21.37 -5.32
CA THR A 46 3.93 -20.04 -4.78
C THR A 46 5.36 -19.68 -5.18
N LEU A 47 5.52 -18.56 -5.86
CA LEU A 47 6.82 -17.98 -6.17
C LEU A 47 7.15 -16.90 -5.12
N GLU A 48 8.38 -16.90 -4.62
CA GLU A 48 8.84 -15.95 -3.60
C GLU A 48 10.13 -15.26 -4.04
N CYS A 49 10.17 -13.95 -3.87
CA CYS A 49 11.37 -13.12 -4.04
C CYS A 49 11.47 -12.16 -2.86
N LYS A 50 12.68 -11.97 -2.32
CA LYS A 50 12.97 -10.99 -1.27
C LYS A 50 13.66 -9.80 -1.91
N VAL A 51 13.13 -8.59 -1.67
CA VAL A 51 13.65 -7.36 -2.25
C VAL A 51 14.13 -6.43 -1.14
N GLU A 52 15.40 -6.06 -1.19
CA GLU A 52 15.99 -5.07 -0.30
C GLU A 52 16.29 -3.81 -1.11
N ALA A 53 15.68 -2.67 -0.75
CA ALA A 53 15.96 -1.39 -1.40
C ALA A 53 15.66 -0.22 -0.46
N SER A 54 16.30 0.92 -0.71
CA SER A 54 15.95 2.19 -0.08
C SER A 54 16.10 3.34 -1.07
N PRO A 55 15.04 4.13 -1.36
CA PRO A 55 13.69 4.08 -0.78
C PRO A 55 12.89 2.82 -1.17
N LYS A 56 11.70 2.63 -0.57
CA LYS A 56 10.85 1.45 -0.82
C LYS A 56 10.51 1.33 -2.32
N PRO A 57 10.75 0.17 -2.95
CA PRO A 57 10.55 0.01 -4.39
C PRO A 57 9.10 -0.37 -4.71
N VAL A 58 8.73 -0.22 -5.99
CA VAL A 58 7.52 -0.81 -6.56
C VAL A 58 7.87 -2.19 -7.09
N THR A 59 7.11 -3.22 -6.70
CA THR A 59 7.36 -4.61 -7.07
C THR A 59 6.17 -5.19 -7.85
N PHE A 60 6.47 -5.94 -8.91
CA PHE A 60 5.47 -6.65 -9.72
C PHE A 60 6.09 -7.91 -10.33
N TRP A 61 5.26 -8.87 -10.68
CA TRP A 61 5.68 -10.09 -11.38
C TRP A 61 5.60 -9.89 -12.88
N GLN A 62 6.55 -10.46 -13.61
CA GLN A 62 6.60 -10.41 -15.06
C GLN A 62 6.91 -11.81 -15.61
N ASN A 63 6.32 -12.16 -16.74
CA ASN A 63 6.63 -13.40 -17.43
C ASN A 63 7.87 -13.25 -18.33
N SER A 64 8.32 -14.35 -18.94
CA SER A 64 9.48 -14.37 -19.86
C SER A 64 9.32 -13.47 -21.09
N GLN A 65 8.09 -13.10 -21.46
CA GLN A 65 7.78 -12.26 -22.61
C GLN A 65 7.69 -10.77 -22.27
N GLY A 66 8.01 -10.37 -21.04
CA GLY A 66 7.89 -8.96 -20.66
C GLY A 66 6.51 -8.53 -20.16
N ARG A 67 5.55 -9.45 -20.08
CA ARG A 67 4.17 -9.11 -19.69
C ARG A 67 4.01 -9.18 -18.18
N VAL A 68 3.43 -8.14 -17.61
CA VAL A 68 3.07 -8.10 -16.19
C VAL A 68 2.06 -9.20 -15.89
N VAL A 69 2.38 -10.04 -14.91
CA VAL A 69 1.47 -11.09 -14.44
C VAL A 69 0.47 -10.44 -13.50
N VAL A 70 -0.75 -10.27 -13.98
CA VAL A 70 -1.86 -9.77 -13.17
C VAL A 70 -2.28 -10.89 -12.21
N VAL A 71 -1.99 -10.71 -10.92
CA VAL A 71 -2.35 -11.69 -9.89
C VAL A 71 -3.86 -11.61 -9.64
N VAL A 72 -4.52 -12.76 -9.48
CA VAL A 72 -5.96 -12.86 -9.13
C VAL A 72 -6.31 -11.96 -7.94
N VAL A 73 -5.43 -11.89 -6.95
CA VAL A 73 -5.57 -11.01 -5.77
C VAL A 73 -5.68 -9.53 -6.16
N VAL A 74 -4.90 -9.05 -7.14
CA VAL A 74 -4.98 -7.66 -7.61
C VAL A 74 -6.32 -7.40 -8.28
N VAL A 75 -6.83 -8.34 -9.08
CA VAL A 75 -8.16 -8.25 -9.68
C VAL A 75 -9.24 -8.21 -8.60
N VAL A 76 -9.17 -9.11 -7.61
CA VAL A 76 -10.11 -9.14 -6.48
C VAL A 76 -10.06 -7.83 -5.70
N VAL A 77 -8.88 -7.31 -5.37
CA VAL A 77 -8.73 -6.03 -4.66
C VAL A 77 -9.32 -4.88 -5.47
N ILE A 78 -9.01 -4.78 -6.76
CA ILE A 78 -9.59 -3.74 -7.64
C ILE A 78 -11.10 -3.86 -7.68
N VAL A 79 -11.64 -5.08 -7.89
CA VAL A 79 -13.08 -5.33 -7.94
C VAL A 79 -13.75 -4.95 -6.62
N VAL A 80 -13.18 -5.34 -5.48
CA VAL A 80 -13.69 -4.98 -4.15
C VAL A 80 -13.67 -3.47 -3.95
N VAL A 81 -12.57 -2.79 -4.29
CA VAL A 81 -12.47 -1.32 -4.19
C VAL A 81 -13.53 -0.65 -5.07
N VAL A 82 -13.69 -1.09 -6.31
CA VAL A 82 -14.70 -0.56 -7.24
C VAL A 82 -16.11 -0.77 -6.68
N ILE A 83 -16.44 -1.98 -6.21
CA ILE A 83 -17.74 -2.27 -5.60
C ILE A 83 -18.00 -1.36 -4.39
N VAL A 84 -17.03 -1.21 -3.49
CA VAL A 84 -17.14 -0.35 -2.31
C VAL A 84 -17.39 1.10 -2.73
N VAL A 85 -16.63 1.61 -3.70
CA VAL A 85 -16.80 2.98 -4.22
C VAL A 85 -18.20 3.16 -4.81
N VAL A 86 -18.67 2.22 -5.64
CA VAL A 86 -20.01 2.28 -6.22
C VAL A 86 -21.09 2.29 -5.13
N VAL A 87 -21.00 1.40 -4.14
CA VAL A 87 -21.96 1.32 -3.03
C VAL A 87 -22.00 2.64 -2.25
N VAL A 88 -20.85 3.21 -1.94
CA VAL A 88 -20.75 4.50 -1.22
C VAL A 88 -21.37 5.63 -2.04
N VAL A 89 -21.06 5.72 -3.33
CA VAL A 89 -21.62 6.75 -4.22
C VAL A 89 -23.14 6.62 -4.29
N VAL A 90 -23.67 5.41 -4.48
CA VAL A 90 -25.11 5.17 -4.52
C VAL A 90 -25.76 5.56 -3.19
N ALA A 91 -25.17 5.17 -2.06
CA ALA A 91 -25.70 5.53 -0.73
C ALA A 91 -25.74 7.05 -0.54
N VAL A 92 -24.68 7.77 -0.91
CA VAL A 92 -24.62 9.24 -0.83
C VAL A 92 -25.70 9.87 -1.72
N VAL A 93 -25.86 9.40 -2.96
CA VAL A 93 -26.91 9.90 -3.87
C VAL A 93 -28.29 9.68 -3.27
N VAL A 94 -28.57 8.49 -2.72
CA VAL A 94 -29.86 8.20 -2.07
C VAL A 94 -30.10 9.12 -0.89
N VAL A 95 -29.12 9.30 0.00
CA VAL A 95 -29.23 10.19 1.16
C VAL A 95 -29.50 11.63 0.73
N VAL A 96 -28.77 12.12 -0.26
CA VAL A 96 -28.96 13.47 -0.80
C VAL A 96 -30.36 13.62 -1.42
N MET A 97 -30.81 12.64 -2.20
CA MET A 97 -32.15 12.68 -2.80
C MET A 97 -33.26 12.67 -1.73
N VAL A 98 -33.11 11.88 -0.67
CA VAL A 98 -34.06 11.85 0.46
C VAL A 98 -34.07 13.19 1.20
N GLU A 99 -32.92 13.80 1.42
CA GLU A 99 -32.82 15.11 2.07
C GLU A 99 -33.49 16.21 1.21
N ILE A 100 -33.30 16.16 -0.11
CA ILE A 100 -33.92 17.09 -1.06
C ILE A 100 -35.45 16.92 -1.06
N THR A 101 -35.96 15.68 -1.13
CA THR A 101 -37.42 15.44 -1.13
C THR A 101 -38.07 15.85 0.18
N ASN A 102 -37.41 15.58 1.32
CA ASN A 102 -37.87 16.03 2.63
C ASN A 102 -37.94 17.57 2.71
N LYS A 103 -36.91 18.29 2.23
CA LYS A 103 -36.94 19.76 2.16
C LYS A 103 -38.03 20.29 1.24
N LEU A 104 -38.25 19.68 0.07
CA LEU A 104 -39.30 20.08 -0.87
C LEU A 104 -40.71 19.89 -0.31
N MET A 105 -40.95 18.85 0.49
CA MET A 105 -42.24 18.63 1.17
C MET A 105 -42.50 19.67 2.26
N ILE A 106 -41.47 20.14 2.98
CA ILE A 106 -41.62 21.20 4.00
C ILE A 106 -41.95 22.55 3.34
N ILE A 107 -41.41 22.84 2.15
CA ILE A 107 -41.66 24.11 1.45
C ILE A 107 -43.07 24.17 0.84
N ASN A 108 -43.68 23.04 0.48
CA ASN A 108 -45.02 22.96 -0.15
C ASN A 108 -46.19 22.84 0.86
N LYS A 109 -45.94 23.02 2.16
CA LYS A 109 -46.96 23.00 3.22
C LYS A 109 -47.01 24.35 3.93
#